data_AF-A0A427APG5-F1
#
_entry.id   AF-A0A427APG5-F1
#
_cell.length_a   1.000
_cell.length_b   1.000
_cell.length_c   1.000
_cell.angle_alpha   90.00
_cell.angle_beta   90.00
_cell.angle_gamma   90.00
#
_symmetry.space_group_name_H-M   'P 1'
#
loop_
_entity.id
_entity.type
_entity.pdbx_description
1 polymer ?
#
loop_
_entity_poly.entity_id
_entity_poly.type
_entity_poly.pdbx_seq_one_letter_code
_entity_poly.pdbx_strand_id
1 'polypeptide(L)'
;MFNLRSDVLLRHLDSLHSRGSLARIIIDEAHCISQWGHDFRPDYQGLGILKQKFANVPVLALTATATVSVKEDVVQALGLVNCIVFRQSFNRPNLWYCVIPKTKKCLEDIDKFIKENHFDECGIIYCLSRMDCEKVAEKLQEFGHKAAFYHGTMDPLQRAYVQKQWSKDEINIICATVAFGMGINKPDVRFVIHHSLPKSIEGYHQECGRAGRDGLRSSCVMYYNYSDYVSQYMDGFQHTSL
;
A
#
# COMPACT_ATOMS: atom_id res chain seq x y z
N MET A 1 -4.29 -10.62 -15.08
CA MET A 1 -3.55 -9.83 -16.09
C MET A 1 -4.60 -9.30 -17.07
N PHE A 2 -4.85 -7.99 -17.07
CA PHE A 2 -5.95 -7.37 -17.79
C PHE A 2 -5.50 -7.14 -19.24
N ASN A 3 -5.85 -8.05 -20.16
CA ASN A 3 -5.39 -7.95 -21.54
C ASN A 3 -6.46 -7.26 -22.40
N LEU A 4 -6.30 -5.96 -22.64
CA LEU A 4 -7.11 -5.20 -23.59
C LEU A 4 -6.99 -5.68 -25.03
N ARG A 5 -6.05 -6.59 -25.34
CA ARG A 5 -5.98 -7.31 -26.62
C ARG A 5 -6.96 -8.50 -26.70
N SER A 6 -7.78 -8.72 -25.67
CA SER A 6 -8.86 -9.70 -25.75
C SER A 6 -9.96 -9.15 -26.66
N ASP A 7 -10.01 -9.67 -27.89
CA ASP A 7 -11.08 -9.36 -28.85
C ASP A 7 -12.48 -9.69 -28.31
N VAL A 8 -12.57 -10.60 -27.33
CA VAL A 8 -13.85 -10.95 -26.68
C VAL A 8 -14.29 -9.81 -25.75
N LEU A 9 -13.41 -9.31 -24.90
CA LEU A 9 -13.72 -8.21 -23.98
C LEU A 9 -14.14 -6.94 -24.74
N LEU A 10 -13.38 -6.58 -25.78
CA LEU A 10 -13.69 -5.40 -26.59
C LEU A 10 -15.05 -5.52 -27.30
N ARG A 11 -15.41 -6.71 -27.81
CA ARG A 11 -16.73 -6.96 -28.41
C ARG A 11 -17.87 -6.80 -27.40
N HIS A 12 -17.69 -7.27 -26.17
CA HIS A 12 -18.69 -7.06 -25.12
C HIS A 12 -18.83 -5.58 -24.75
N LEU A 13 -17.72 -4.85 -24.63
CA LEU A 13 -17.75 -3.41 -24.38
C LEU A 13 -18.44 -2.65 -25.52
N ASP A 14 -18.18 -3.03 -26.78
CA ASP A 14 -18.86 -2.45 -27.95
C ASP A 14 -20.36 -2.70 -27.92
N SER A 15 -20.79 -3.92 -27.59
CA SER A 15 -22.20 -4.29 -27.46
C SER A 15 -22.90 -3.56 -26.31
N LEU A 16 -22.18 -3.31 -25.20
CA LEU A 16 -22.70 -2.50 -24.10
C LEU A 16 -22.81 -1.03 -24.49
N HIS A 17 -21.79 -0.49 -25.17
CA HIS A 17 -21.78 0.88 -25.65
C HIS A 17 -22.89 1.15 -26.68
N SER A 18 -23.08 0.26 -27.66
CA SER A 18 -24.11 0.43 -28.70
C SER A 18 -25.54 0.40 -28.17
N ARG A 19 -25.76 -0.28 -27.04
CA ARG A 19 -27.05 -0.30 -26.31
C ARG A 19 -27.18 0.81 -25.27
N GLY A 20 -26.24 1.75 -25.19
CA GLY A 20 -26.24 2.80 -24.17
C GLY A 20 -26.06 2.29 -22.74
N SER A 21 -25.56 1.06 -22.56
CA SER A 21 -25.40 0.40 -21.26
C SER A 21 -23.99 0.55 -20.67
N LEU A 22 -23.04 1.16 -21.39
CA LEU A 22 -21.71 1.49 -20.87
C LEU A 22 -21.72 2.90 -20.27
N ALA A 23 -21.96 3.00 -18.96
CA ALA A 23 -22.16 4.27 -18.29
C ALA A 23 -20.86 5.07 -18.05
N ARG A 24 -19.79 4.41 -17.59
CA ARG A 24 -18.51 5.03 -17.21
C ARG A 24 -17.37 4.02 -17.29
N ILE A 25 -16.14 4.53 -17.42
CA ILE A 25 -14.89 3.76 -17.32
C ILE A 25 -14.11 4.30 -16.13
N ILE A 26 -13.71 3.42 -15.21
CA ILE A 26 -12.94 3.79 -14.02
C ILE A 26 -11.60 3.09 -14.08
N ILE A 27 -10.52 3.87 -14.01
CA ILE A 27 -9.14 3.40 -14.01
C ILE A 27 -8.57 3.69 -12.62
N ASP A 28 -8.47 2.63 -11.83
CA ASP A 28 -7.88 2.70 -10.49
C ASP A 28 -6.35 2.52 -10.56
N GLU A 29 -5.65 3.08 -9.59
CA GLU A 29 -4.17 3.16 -9.56
C GLU A 29 -3.58 3.74 -10.86
N ALA A 30 -4.18 4.82 -11.36
CA ALA A 30 -3.82 5.41 -12.64
C ALA A 30 -2.33 5.83 -12.73
N HIS A 31 -1.67 6.06 -11.60
CA HIS A 31 -0.24 6.37 -11.55
C HIS A 31 0.65 5.27 -12.16
N CYS A 32 0.17 4.03 -12.25
CA CYS A 32 0.88 2.92 -12.90
C CYS A 32 1.17 3.16 -14.40
N ILE A 33 0.53 4.15 -15.03
CA ILE A 33 0.78 4.53 -16.43
C ILE A 33 2.14 5.20 -16.60
N SER A 34 2.60 5.95 -15.60
CA SER A 34 3.83 6.75 -15.68
C SER A 34 5.04 5.91 -15.31
N GLN A 35 6.08 5.93 -16.14
CA GLN A 35 7.39 5.34 -15.82
C GLN A 35 8.09 6.04 -14.65
N TRP A 36 7.68 7.28 -14.37
CA TRP A 36 8.14 8.06 -13.22
C TRP A 36 7.31 7.81 -11.96
N GLY A 37 6.28 6.95 -12.07
CA GLY A 37 5.55 6.42 -10.93
C GLY A 37 6.31 5.26 -10.25
N HIS A 38 6.00 5.03 -8.98
CA HIS A 38 6.65 4.01 -8.15
C HIS A 38 6.16 2.56 -8.41
N ASP A 39 5.12 2.36 -9.24
CA ASP A 39 4.59 1.05 -9.63
C ASP A 39 4.18 1.03 -11.13
N PHE A 40 5.14 1.32 -12.03
CA PHE A 40 4.88 1.35 -13.47
C PHE A 40 4.44 -0.02 -14.00
N ARG A 41 3.34 -0.03 -14.79
CA ARG A 41 2.80 -1.23 -15.46
C ARG A 41 2.63 -0.96 -16.94
N PRO A 42 3.39 -1.60 -17.83
CA PRO A 42 3.31 -1.38 -19.27
C PRO A 42 1.89 -1.52 -19.85
N ASP A 43 1.09 -2.46 -19.35
CA ASP A 43 -0.29 -2.69 -19.79
C ASP A 43 -1.20 -1.45 -19.64
N TYR A 44 -0.91 -0.59 -18.66
CA TYR A 44 -1.69 0.62 -18.39
C TYR A 44 -1.52 1.68 -19.49
N GLN A 45 -0.39 1.70 -20.21
CA GLN A 45 -0.19 2.62 -21.33
C GLN A 45 -1.18 2.35 -22.48
N GLY A 46 -1.68 1.11 -22.60
CA GLY A 46 -2.67 0.74 -23.61
C GLY A 46 -4.10 1.22 -23.30
N LEU A 47 -4.37 1.72 -22.09
CA LEU A 47 -5.73 2.08 -21.66
C LEU A 47 -6.32 3.28 -22.41
N GLY A 48 -5.49 4.13 -23.05
CA GLY A 48 -5.96 5.25 -23.85
C GLY A 48 -6.89 4.85 -25.00
N ILE A 49 -6.79 3.61 -25.50
CA ILE A 49 -7.70 3.08 -26.54
C ILE A 49 -9.17 3.13 -26.11
N LEU A 50 -9.45 3.00 -24.81
CA LEU A 50 -10.80 3.03 -24.28
C LEU A 50 -11.45 4.40 -24.48
N LYS A 51 -10.70 5.48 -24.25
CA LYS A 51 -11.22 6.83 -24.48
C LYS A 51 -11.38 7.14 -25.96
N GLN A 52 -10.46 6.64 -26.80
CA GLN A 52 -10.55 6.78 -28.25
C GLN A 52 -11.78 6.07 -28.82
N LYS A 53 -12.04 4.83 -28.38
CA LYS A 53 -13.15 4.00 -28.88
C LYS A 53 -14.51 4.42 -28.33
N PHE A 54 -14.56 4.83 -27.07
CA PHE A 54 -15.78 5.20 -26.36
C PHE A 54 -15.76 6.68 -25.96
N ALA A 55 -15.62 7.57 -26.95
CA ALA A 55 -15.41 9.01 -26.74
C ALA A 55 -16.50 9.66 -25.85
N ASN A 56 -17.75 9.21 -25.97
CA ASN A 56 -18.90 9.73 -25.23
C ASN A 56 -19.02 9.16 -23.81
N VAL A 57 -18.22 8.15 -23.45
CA VAL A 57 -18.24 7.56 -22.12
C VAL A 57 -17.29 8.36 -21.21
N PRO A 58 -17.75 8.81 -20.02
CA PRO A 58 -16.89 9.47 -19.04
C PRO A 58 -15.82 8.51 -18.51
N VAL A 59 -14.60 9.01 -18.38
CA VAL A 59 -13.47 8.28 -17.77
C VAL A 59 -13.11 8.94 -16.46
N LEU A 60 -12.99 8.15 -15.40
CA LEU A 60 -12.50 8.56 -14.10
C LEU A 60 -11.18 7.85 -13.81
N ALA A 61 -10.11 8.61 -13.64
CA ALA A 61 -8.80 8.09 -13.22
C ALA A 61 -8.60 8.38 -11.72
N LEU A 62 -8.35 7.35 -10.93
CA LEU A 62 -8.15 7.42 -9.49
C LEU A 62 -6.70 7.11 -9.13
N THR A 63 -6.13 7.87 -8.21
CA THR A 63 -4.78 7.64 -7.70
C THR A 63 -4.59 8.36 -6.37
N ALA A 64 -3.85 7.74 -5.46
CA ALA A 64 -3.50 8.34 -4.16
C ALA A 64 -2.17 9.12 -4.20
N THR A 65 -1.27 8.81 -5.14
CA THR A 65 0.16 9.14 -5.07
C THR A 65 0.71 9.73 -6.38
N ALA A 66 -0.07 10.60 -7.05
CA ALA A 66 0.38 11.26 -8.26
C ALA A 66 1.08 12.60 -7.98
N THR A 67 2.35 12.70 -8.38
CA THR A 67 3.05 13.98 -8.53
C THR A 67 2.47 14.78 -9.71
N VAL A 68 2.88 16.04 -9.86
CA VAL A 68 2.42 16.89 -10.97
C VAL A 68 2.77 16.26 -12.32
N SER A 69 3.98 15.73 -12.47
CA SER A 69 4.44 15.04 -13.68
C SER A 69 3.68 13.73 -13.93
N VAL A 70 3.50 12.88 -12.91
CA VAL A 70 2.73 11.63 -13.05
C VAL A 70 1.28 11.92 -13.46
N LYS A 71 0.67 12.97 -12.92
CA LYS A 71 -0.68 13.41 -13.32
C LYS A 71 -0.72 13.81 -14.80
N GLU A 72 0.28 14.54 -15.28
CA GLU A 72 0.38 14.93 -16.70
C GLU A 72 0.51 13.71 -17.62
N ASP A 73 1.39 12.77 -17.25
CA ASP A 73 1.55 11.49 -17.96
C ASP A 73 0.23 10.70 -18.04
N VAL A 74 -0.50 10.61 -16.92
CA VAL A 74 -1.80 9.92 -16.87
C VAL A 74 -2.81 10.58 -17.79
N VAL A 75 -2.94 11.91 -17.73
CA VAL A 75 -3.89 12.66 -18.57
C VAL A 75 -3.56 12.49 -20.06
N GLN A 76 -2.28 12.57 -20.41
CA GLN A 76 -1.80 12.42 -21.79
C GLN A 76 -2.02 11.00 -22.31
N ALA A 77 -1.57 9.99 -21.59
CA ALA A 77 -1.63 8.60 -22.02
C ALA A 77 -3.08 8.06 -22.11
N LEU A 78 -3.98 8.55 -21.25
CA LEU A 78 -5.40 8.20 -21.31
C LEU A 78 -6.19 9.04 -22.34
N GLY A 79 -5.58 10.06 -22.94
CA GLY A 79 -6.25 10.95 -23.90
C GLY A 79 -7.39 11.76 -23.28
N LEU A 80 -7.24 12.20 -22.02
CA LEU A 80 -8.28 12.92 -21.29
C LEU A 80 -8.28 14.41 -21.65
N VAL A 81 -9.07 14.76 -22.66
CA VAL A 81 -9.27 16.17 -23.07
C VAL A 81 -10.19 16.89 -22.07
N ASN A 82 -9.85 18.13 -21.70
CA ASN A 82 -10.59 18.96 -20.74
C ASN A 82 -10.84 18.25 -19.39
N CYS A 83 -9.85 17.50 -18.90
CA CYS A 83 -9.94 16.74 -17.66
C CYS A 83 -10.14 17.66 -16.44
N ILE A 84 -11.21 17.45 -15.69
CA ILE A 84 -11.42 18.10 -14.40
C ILE A 84 -10.57 17.37 -13.35
N VAL A 85 -9.70 18.11 -12.66
CA VAL A 85 -8.80 17.54 -11.66
C VAL A 85 -9.28 17.90 -10.27
N PHE A 86 -9.63 16.88 -9.48
CA PHE A 86 -9.88 17.01 -8.05
C PHE A 86 -8.63 16.60 -7.28
N ARG A 87 -8.15 17.46 -6.38
CA ARG A 87 -7.00 17.17 -5.52
C ARG A 87 -7.39 17.44 -4.08
N GLN A 88 -7.21 16.44 -3.24
CA GLN A 88 -7.27 16.59 -1.80
C GLN A 88 -5.86 16.59 -1.23
N SER A 89 -5.66 17.29 -0.11
CA SER A 89 -4.41 17.19 0.65
C SER A 89 -4.28 15.75 1.18
N PHE A 90 -3.07 15.21 1.10
CA PHE A 90 -2.75 13.92 1.72
C PHE A 90 -2.51 14.05 3.23
N ASN A 91 -2.47 15.28 3.76
CA ASN A 91 -2.19 15.53 5.17
C ASN A 91 -3.20 14.83 6.08
N ARG A 92 -2.70 14.06 7.04
CA ARG A 92 -3.46 13.40 8.09
C ARG A 92 -3.05 14.00 9.43
N PRO A 93 -3.73 15.06 9.91
CA PRO A 93 -3.29 15.81 11.09
C PRO A 93 -3.34 14.98 12.39
N ASN A 94 -4.02 13.83 12.36
CA ASN A 94 -4.09 12.90 13.47
C ASN A 94 -2.92 11.90 13.52
N LEU A 95 -2.03 11.89 12.51
CA LEU A 95 -0.85 11.03 12.50
C LEU A 95 0.37 11.79 13.05
N TRP A 96 1.02 11.20 14.04
CA TRP A 96 2.27 11.69 14.61
C TRP A 96 3.45 10.90 14.04
N TYR A 97 4.37 11.58 13.36
CA TYR A 97 5.52 10.94 12.72
C TYR A 97 6.79 11.08 13.57
N CYS A 98 7.54 9.98 13.71
CA CYS A 98 8.82 9.95 14.42
C CYS A 98 9.82 9.04 13.72
N VAL A 99 11.10 9.43 13.71
CA VAL A 99 12.20 8.63 13.17
C VAL A 99 13.20 8.41 14.29
N ILE A 100 13.56 7.14 14.53
CA ILE A 100 14.42 6.71 15.62
C ILE A 100 15.60 5.93 15.03
N PRO A 101 16.85 6.17 15.48
CA PRO A 101 17.98 5.34 15.09
C PRO A 101 17.76 3.89 15.49
N LYS A 102 17.88 2.97 14.54
CA LYS A 102 17.74 1.53 14.77
C LYS A 102 19.04 0.98 15.33
N THR A 103 18.96 0.49 16.56
CA THR A 103 20.09 -0.11 17.29
C THR A 103 19.90 -1.63 17.43
N LYS A 104 20.87 -2.31 18.07
CA LYS A 104 20.72 -3.73 18.43
C LYS A 104 19.56 -3.99 19.40
N LYS A 105 19.07 -2.96 20.11
CA LYS A 105 17.97 -3.03 21.08
C LYS A 105 16.61 -2.62 20.48
N CYS A 106 16.50 -2.62 19.14
CA CYS A 106 15.31 -2.16 18.43
C CYS A 106 14.03 -2.83 18.92
N LEU A 107 14.05 -4.14 19.20
CA LEU A 107 12.85 -4.87 19.63
C LEU A 107 12.45 -4.52 21.07
N GLU A 108 13.42 -4.30 21.96
CA GLU A 108 13.19 -3.80 23.31
C GLU A 108 12.65 -2.36 23.30
N ASP A 109 13.17 -1.52 22.39
CA ASP A 109 12.68 -0.14 22.21
C ASP A 109 11.23 -0.14 21.69
N ILE A 110 10.90 -1.04 20.76
CA ILE A 110 9.53 -1.24 20.25
C ILE A 110 8.61 -1.72 21.37
N ASP A 111 9.02 -2.71 22.16
CA ASP A 111 8.25 -3.22 23.31
C ASP A 111 7.93 -2.09 24.30
N LYS A 112 8.96 -1.32 24.68
CA LYS A 112 8.82 -0.18 25.58
C LYS A 112 7.86 0.86 25.00
N PHE A 113 8.03 1.22 23.73
CA PHE A 113 7.16 2.18 23.05
C PHE A 113 5.69 1.74 23.08
N ILE A 114 5.41 0.47 22.76
CA ILE A 114 4.04 -0.08 22.77
C ILE A 114 3.49 -0.06 24.20
N LYS A 115 4.23 -0.54 25.20
CA LYS A 115 3.77 -0.58 26.60
C LYS A 115 3.49 0.81 27.18
N GLU A 116 4.30 1.81 26.84
CA GLU A 116 4.17 3.16 27.38
C GLU A 116 3.09 3.99 26.67
N ASN A 117 2.85 3.76 25.37
CA ASN A 117 2.02 4.66 24.56
C ASN A 117 0.79 4.00 23.93
N HIS A 118 0.80 2.68 23.74
CA HIS A 118 -0.16 1.94 22.93
C HIS A 118 -0.48 0.54 23.52
N PHE A 119 -0.56 0.43 24.85
CA PHE A 119 -0.77 -0.84 25.53
C PHE A 119 -2.11 -1.48 25.14
N ASP A 120 -2.06 -2.74 24.67
CA ASP A 120 -3.21 -3.52 24.17
C ASP A 120 -3.96 -2.86 23.00
N GLU A 121 -3.40 -1.82 22.39
CA GLU A 121 -3.96 -1.15 21.22
C GLU A 121 -3.57 -1.85 19.91
N CYS A 122 -4.38 -1.67 18.87
CA CYS A 122 -4.14 -2.27 17.57
C CYS A 122 -3.00 -1.58 16.81
N GLY A 123 -2.08 -2.34 16.22
CA GLY A 123 -0.99 -1.80 15.42
C GLY A 123 -0.46 -2.73 14.34
N ILE A 124 0.36 -2.14 13.46
CA ILE A 124 1.03 -2.83 12.35
C ILE A 124 2.52 -2.55 12.45
N ILE A 125 3.34 -3.58 12.25
CA ILE A 125 4.79 -3.47 12.18
C ILE A 125 5.25 -3.93 10.81
N TYR A 126 5.73 -3.01 9.98
CA TYR A 126 6.27 -3.32 8.66
C TYR A 126 7.72 -3.79 8.73
N CYS A 127 7.98 -4.95 8.16
CA CYS A 127 9.31 -5.56 8.07
C CYS A 127 9.72 -5.73 6.60
N LEU A 128 11.04 -5.75 6.36
CA LEU A 128 11.58 -5.91 5.00
C LEU A 128 11.35 -7.32 4.45
N SER A 129 11.66 -8.34 5.25
CA SER A 129 11.62 -9.74 4.83
C SER A 129 10.56 -10.55 5.58
N ARG A 130 10.19 -11.70 5.00
CA ARG A 130 9.28 -12.68 5.62
C ARG A 130 9.84 -13.23 6.92
N MET A 131 11.15 -13.49 6.92
CA MET A 131 11.88 -13.96 8.10
C MET A 131 11.88 -12.92 9.21
N ASP A 132 12.00 -11.63 8.87
CA ASP A 132 11.90 -10.56 9.87
C ASP A 132 10.49 -10.51 10.46
N CYS A 133 9.43 -10.65 9.66
CA CYS A 133 8.07 -10.69 10.19
C CYS A 133 7.89 -11.78 11.25
N GLU A 134 8.39 -12.99 10.96
CA GLU A 134 8.32 -14.13 11.87
C GLU A 134 9.11 -13.87 13.16
N LYS A 135 10.38 -13.44 13.04
CA LYS A 135 11.25 -13.14 14.19
C LYS A 135 10.71 -12.02 15.07
N VAL A 136 10.21 -10.94 14.46
CA VAL A 136 9.66 -9.80 15.20
C VAL A 136 8.39 -10.23 15.93
N ALA A 137 7.50 -10.99 15.28
CA ALA A 137 6.29 -11.49 15.92
C ALA A 137 6.60 -12.42 17.10
N GLU A 138 7.52 -13.37 16.92
CA GLU A 138 7.97 -14.29 17.98
C GLU A 138 8.52 -13.50 19.19
N LYS A 139 9.40 -12.52 18.94
CA LYS A 139 9.97 -11.70 20.01
C LYS A 139 8.91 -10.89 20.77
N LEU A 140 7.93 -10.33 20.07
CA LEU A 140 6.85 -9.58 20.71
C LEU A 140 5.94 -10.50 21.54
N GLN A 141 5.72 -11.74 21.10
CA GLN A 141 5.02 -12.74 21.90
C GLN A 141 5.79 -13.08 23.18
N GLU A 142 7.12 -13.24 23.12
CA GLU A 142 7.97 -13.41 24.31
C GLU A 142 7.84 -12.23 25.30
N PHE A 143 7.65 -11.02 24.80
CA PHE A 143 7.42 -9.82 25.62
C PHE A 143 5.99 -9.68 26.15
N GLY A 144 5.08 -10.60 25.77
CA GLY A 144 3.70 -10.67 26.22
C GLY A 144 2.66 -10.01 25.31
N HIS A 145 3.03 -9.59 24.10
CA HIS A 145 2.08 -8.98 23.16
C HIS A 145 1.29 -10.03 22.39
N LYS A 146 0.03 -9.71 22.07
CA LYS A 146 -0.81 -10.48 21.13
C LYS A 146 -0.38 -10.17 19.68
N ALA A 147 0.77 -10.69 19.28
CA ALA A 147 1.36 -10.45 17.96
C ALA A 147 1.23 -11.67 17.04
N ALA A 148 1.11 -11.44 15.73
CA ALA A 148 1.26 -12.46 14.71
C ALA A 148 1.96 -11.90 13.47
N PHE A 149 2.48 -12.77 12.61
CA PHE A 149 3.07 -12.37 11.34
C PHE A 149 2.10 -12.52 10.17
N TYR A 150 2.31 -11.71 9.13
CA TYR A 150 1.56 -11.80 7.87
C TYR A 150 2.47 -11.58 6.66
N HIS A 151 2.61 -12.58 5.79
CA HIS A 151 3.36 -12.43 4.54
C HIS A 151 2.83 -13.32 3.40
N GLY A 152 3.29 -13.05 2.18
CA GLY A 152 2.73 -13.62 0.95
C GLY A 152 2.89 -15.15 0.77
N THR A 153 3.78 -15.81 1.52
CA THR A 153 3.98 -17.27 1.43
C THR A 153 3.28 -18.06 2.51
N MET A 154 2.61 -17.40 3.45
CA MET A 154 1.73 -18.10 4.38
C MET A 154 0.61 -18.81 3.63
N ASP A 155 0.18 -19.92 4.21
CA ASP A 155 -1.00 -20.63 3.74
C ASP A 155 -2.23 -19.68 3.69
N PRO A 156 -3.03 -19.69 2.60
CA PRO A 156 -4.17 -18.80 2.46
C PRO A 156 -5.19 -18.89 3.59
N LEU A 157 -5.44 -20.09 4.15
CA LEU A 157 -6.36 -20.27 5.27
C LEU A 157 -5.78 -19.65 6.55
N GLN A 158 -4.48 -19.82 6.78
CA GLN A 158 -3.79 -19.17 7.90
C GLN A 158 -3.82 -17.64 7.79
N ARG A 159 -3.58 -17.07 6.60
CA ARG A 159 -3.70 -15.62 6.39
C ARG A 159 -5.10 -15.11 6.71
N ALA A 160 -6.13 -15.80 6.20
CA ALA A 160 -7.52 -15.44 6.46
C ALA A 160 -7.86 -15.55 7.96
N TYR A 161 -7.33 -16.57 8.64
CA TYR A 161 -7.49 -16.73 10.09
C TYR A 161 -6.85 -15.56 10.85
N VAL A 162 -5.57 -15.26 10.61
CA VAL A 162 -4.84 -14.17 11.28
C VAL A 162 -5.55 -12.82 11.06
N GLN A 163 -5.94 -12.52 9.81
CA GLN A 163 -6.67 -11.29 9.50
C GLN A 163 -8.02 -11.21 10.23
N LYS A 164 -8.72 -12.34 10.37
CA LYS A 164 -9.99 -12.41 11.11
C LYS A 164 -9.80 -12.20 12.62
N GLN A 165 -8.76 -12.78 13.22
CA GLN A 165 -8.45 -12.57 14.63
C GLN A 165 -8.04 -11.12 14.91
N TRP A 166 -7.23 -10.54 14.01
CA TRP A 166 -6.84 -9.14 14.12
C TRP A 166 -8.01 -8.16 13.97
N SER A 167 -8.97 -8.49 13.10
CA SER A 167 -10.20 -7.71 12.97
C SER A 167 -11.11 -7.78 14.20
N LYS A 168 -10.88 -8.75 15.10
CA LYS A 168 -11.64 -8.98 16.34
C LYS A 168 -10.89 -8.56 17.60
N ASP A 169 -9.70 -7.98 17.48
CA ASP A 169 -8.85 -7.60 18.61
C ASP A 169 -8.42 -8.78 19.52
N GLU A 170 -8.39 -9.99 18.94
CA GLU A 170 -7.79 -11.18 19.58
C GLU A 170 -6.29 -11.25 19.32
N ILE A 171 -5.86 -10.69 18.18
CA ILE A 171 -4.47 -10.37 17.85
C ILE A 171 -4.46 -8.86 17.65
N ASN A 172 -3.56 -8.14 18.32
CA ASN A 172 -3.60 -6.67 18.28
C ASN A 172 -2.44 -6.13 17.43
N ILE A 173 -1.38 -6.93 17.23
CA ILE A 173 -0.20 -6.52 16.46
C ILE A 173 0.02 -7.46 15.28
N ILE A 174 0.14 -6.89 14.08
CA ILE A 174 0.54 -7.64 12.89
C ILE A 174 1.93 -7.20 12.42
N CYS A 175 2.87 -8.14 12.40
CA CYS A 175 4.20 -7.97 11.82
C CYS A 175 4.16 -8.45 10.36
N ALA A 176 4.32 -7.55 9.40
CA ALA A 176 4.05 -7.87 8.01
C ALA A 176 5.01 -7.27 7.00
N THR A 177 5.10 -7.91 5.85
CA THR A 177 5.64 -7.27 4.65
C THR A 177 4.55 -6.43 3.98
N VAL A 178 4.92 -5.70 2.93
CA VAL A 178 4.00 -4.93 2.08
C VAL A 178 2.80 -5.75 1.53
N ALA A 179 2.88 -7.08 1.58
CA ALA A 179 1.77 -7.97 1.25
C ALA A 179 0.54 -7.76 2.16
N PHE A 180 0.73 -7.27 3.39
CA PHE A 180 -0.35 -6.87 4.29
C PHE A 180 -0.79 -5.45 3.96
N GLY A 181 -1.53 -5.31 2.86
CA GLY A 181 -1.94 -4.01 2.40
C GLY A 181 -3.24 -3.94 1.58
N MET A 182 -3.51 -4.93 0.76
CA MET A 182 -4.75 -4.97 -0.01
C MET A 182 -5.92 -5.42 0.88
N GLY A 183 -6.96 -4.61 0.99
CA GLY A 183 -8.23 -4.98 1.65
C GLY A 183 -8.28 -4.80 3.17
N ILE A 184 -7.23 -4.24 3.80
CA ILE A 184 -7.27 -3.90 5.24
C ILE A 184 -8.01 -2.57 5.42
N ASN A 185 -9.10 -2.62 6.18
CA ASN A 185 -9.88 -1.45 6.55
C ASN A 185 -10.32 -1.50 8.03
N LYS A 186 -9.34 -1.60 8.94
CA LYS A 186 -9.57 -1.45 10.37
C LYS A 186 -9.42 0.03 10.75
N PRO A 187 -10.46 0.70 11.28
CA PRO A 187 -10.45 2.15 11.49
C PRO A 187 -9.52 2.60 12.63
N ASP A 188 -9.33 1.71 13.60
CA ASP A 188 -8.77 1.97 14.93
C ASP A 188 -7.31 1.47 15.09
N VAL A 189 -6.53 1.47 14.01
CA VAL A 189 -5.09 1.20 14.08
C VAL A 189 -4.37 2.39 14.72
N ARG A 190 -3.79 2.18 15.91
CA ARG A 190 -3.19 3.22 16.76
C ARG A 190 -1.72 3.46 16.51
N PHE A 191 -1.00 2.47 15.98
CA PHE A 191 0.37 2.66 15.56
C PHE A 191 0.72 1.89 14.30
N VAL A 192 1.61 2.47 13.51
CA VAL A 192 2.34 1.82 12.42
C VAL A 192 3.83 2.01 12.71
N ILE A 193 4.56 0.91 12.84
CA ILE A 193 6.01 0.92 13.07
C ILE A 193 6.69 0.34 11.84
N HIS A 194 7.66 1.05 11.29
CA HIS A 194 8.57 0.55 10.27
C HIS A 194 9.82 0.02 10.97
N HIS A 195 9.88 -1.31 11.13
CA HIS A 195 11.08 -1.98 11.63
C HIS A 195 12.24 -1.89 10.64
N SER A 196 11.93 -1.77 9.34
CA SER A 196 12.91 -1.60 8.26
C SER A 196 12.49 -0.45 7.35
N LEU A 197 13.47 0.14 6.65
CA LEU A 197 13.22 1.26 5.73
C LEU A 197 12.22 0.85 4.61
N PRO A 198 11.14 1.61 4.40
CA PRO A 198 10.21 1.39 3.29
C PRO A 198 10.91 1.58 1.94
N LYS A 199 10.41 0.91 0.89
CA LYS A 199 11.02 0.96 -0.46
C LYS A 199 10.97 2.32 -1.13
N SER A 200 9.99 3.14 -0.76
CA SER A 200 9.86 4.50 -1.26
C SER A 200 9.07 5.36 -0.26
N ILE A 201 9.09 6.68 -0.48
CA ILE A 201 8.32 7.63 0.34
C ILE A 201 6.80 7.48 0.12
N GLU A 202 6.38 7.11 -1.09
CA GLU A 202 4.99 6.82 -1.43
C GLU A 202 4.51 5.56 -0.69
N GLY A 203 5.34 4.51 -0.68
CA GLY A 203 5.09 3.29 0.08
C GLY A 203 4.96 3.59 1.57
N TYR A 204 5.91 4.34 2.14
CA TYR A 204 5.86 4.79 3.52
C TYR A 204 4.54 5.52 3.84
N HIS A 205 4.15 6.46 2.99
CA HIS A 205 2.93 7.23 3.18
C HIS A 205 1.68 6.35 3.13
N GLN A 206 1.60 5.42 2.17
CA GLN A 206 0.48 4.49 2.03
C GLN A 206 0.37 3.55 3.24
N GLU A 207 1.51 3.06 3.74
CA GLU A 207 1.63 2.18 4.90
C GLU A 207 1.23 2.90 6.19
N CYS A 208 1.77 4.09 6.45
CA CYS A 208 1.38 4.93 7.59
C CYS A 208 -0.09 5.35 7.53
N GLY A 209 -0.64 5.58 6.33
CA GLY A 209 -2.04 5.97 6.13
C GLY A 209 -3.08 4.93 6.59
N ARG A 210 -2.65 3.73 6.98
CA ARG A 210 -3.48 2.70 7.63
C ARG A 210 -3.81 3.02 9.07
N ALA A 211 -2.98 3.82 9.74
CA ALA A 211 -3.25 4.29 11.08
C ALA A 211 -4.40 5.33 11.10
N GLY A 212 -5.11 5.40 12.23
CA GLY A 212 -5.95 6.54 12.57
C GLY A 212 -7.08 6.84 11.60
N ARG A 213 -7.68 5.83 10.95
CA ARG A 213 -8.75 6.03 9.96
C ARG A 213 -10.07 6.50 10.59
N ASP A 214 -10.23 6.27 11.88
CA ASP A 214 -11.23 6.89 12.76
C ASP A 214 -10.98 8.39 13.06
N GLY A 215 -9.85 8.94 12.62
CA GLY A 215 -9.47 10.34 12.86
C GLY A 215 -8.82 10.58 14.23
N LEU A 216 -8.64 9.54 15.06
CA LEU A 216 -7.99 9.65 16.37
C LEU A 216 -6.47 9.65 16.24
N ARG A 217 -5.79 10.19 17.26
CA ARG A 217 -4.33 10.29 17.29
C ARG A 217 -3.70 8.90 17.15
N SER A 218 -2.76 8.78 16.24
CA SER A 218 -2.05 7.52 15.98
C SER A 218 -0.59 7.79 15.63
N SER A 219 0.30 6.84 15.92
CA SER A 219 1.74 7.03 15.80
C SER A 219 2.30 6.32 14.58
N CYS A 220 3.21 6.96 13.87
CA CYS A 220 3.96 6.43 12.74
C CYS A 220 5.45 6.52 13.06
N VAL A 221 6.07 5.41 13.44
CA VAL A 221 7.45 5.37 13.95
C VAL A 221 8.34 4.59 12.99
N MET A 222 9.43 5.19 12.52
CA MET A 222 10.38 4.53 11.65
C MET A 222 11.72 4.31 12.37
N TYR A 223 12.14 3.04 12.45
CA TYR A 223 13.47 2.66 12.92
C TYR A 223 14.43 2.63 11.73
N TYR A 224 15.43 3.53 11.75
CA TYR A 224 16.35 3.73 10.63
C TYR A 224 17.79 3.33 10.98
N ASN A 225 18.39 2.46 10.16
CA ASN A 225 19.83 2.21 10.14
C ASN A 225 20.34 2.36 8.70
N TYR A 226 21.54 2.92 8.52
CA TYR A 226 22.20 3.04 7.22
C TYR A 226 22.41 1.67 6.54
N SER A 227 22.62 0.58 7.30
CA SER A 227 22.73 -0.76 6.71
C SER A 227 21.47 -1.20 5.98
N ASP A 228 20.29 -0.80 6.45
CA ASP A 228 19.01 -1.17 5.83
C ASP A 228 18.86 -0.52 4.44
N TYR A 229 19.40 0.70 4.27
CA TYR A 229 19.48 1.36 2.97
C TYR A 229 20.35 0.57 1.99
N VAL A 230 21.50 0.05 2.43
CA VAL A 230 22.42 -0.72 1.58
C VAL A 230 21.82 -2.07 1.18
N SER A 231 21.21 -2.80 2.11
CA SER A 231 20.54 -4.08 1.82
C SER A 231 19.40 -3.92 0.83
N GLN A 232 18.59 -2.87 0.98
CA GLN A 232 17.50 -2.57 0.04
C GLN A 232 18.01 -2.19 -1.37
N TYR A 233 19.14 -1.46 -1.45
CA TYR A 233 19.78 -1.13 -2.71
C TYR A 233 20.39 -2.37 -3.40
N MET A 234 21.00 -3.28 -2.65
CA MET A 234 21.61 -4.51 -3.17
C MET A 234 20.57 -5.52 -3.67
N ASP A 235 19.44 -5.67 -2.97
CA ASP A 235 18.32 -6.51 -3.43
C ASP A 235 17.68 -5.96 -4.72
N GLY A 236 17.69 -4.63 -4.92
CA GLY A 236 17.21 -3.99 -6.14
C GLY A 236 18.05 -4.30 -7.40
N PHE A 237 19.34 -4.59 -7.24
CA PHE A 237 20.25 -4.94 -8.35
C PHE A 237 20.14 -6.41 -8.80
N GLN A 238 19.71 -7.33 -7.92
CA GLN A 238 19.53 -8.74 -8.31
C GLN A 238 18.30 -8.97 -9.20
N HIS A 239 17.36 -8.03 -9.25
CA HIS A 239 16.15 -8.13 -10.08
C HIS A 239 16.23 -7.41 -11.44
N THR A 240 17.34 -6.73 -11.75
CA THR A 240 17.60 -6.09 -13.05
C THR A 240 18.64 -6.82 -13.90
N SER A 241 19.12 -7.97 -13.44
CA SER A 241 20.06 -8.82 -14.19
C SER A 241 19.43 -10.19 -14.46
N LEU A 242 18.62 -10.27 -15.52
CA LEU A 242 18.43 -11.43 -16.41
C LEU A 242 17.51 -11.02 -17.57
#